data_AF-A0A961CJB3-F1
#
_entry.id   AF-A0A961CJB3-F1
#
_cell.length_a   1.000
_cell.length_b   1.000
_cell.length_c   1.000
_cell.angle_alpha   90.00
_cell.angle_beta   90.00
_cell.angle_gamma   90.00
#
_symmetry.space_group_name_H-M   'P 1'
#
loop_
_entity.id
_entity.type
_entity.pdbx_description
1 polymer ?
#
loop_
_entity_poly.entity_id
_entity_poly.type
_entity_poly.pdbx_seq_one_letter_code
_entity_poly.pdbx_strand_id
1 'polypeptide(L)' 'MAMTLRLTDDEQRALKARAAAEGISMQEAARRAVREYVQRTEHRGRVAAATDVVLDVHADAIERL' A
#
# COMPACT_ATOMS: atom_id res chain seq x y z
N MET A 1 -20.14 2.31 -2.59
CA MET A 1 -19.48 1.12 -3.15
C MET A 1 -19.15 0.18 -2.00
N ALA A 2 -19.65 -1.06 -2.02
CA ALA A 2 -19.31 -2.09 -1.02
C ALA A 2 -18.39 -3.12 -1.68
N MET A 3 -17.27 -3.44 -1.03
CA MET A 3 -16.29 -4.40 -1.52
C MET A 3 -16.07 -5.44 -0.42
N THR A 4 -16.13 -6.72 -0.76
CA THR A 4 -16.00 -7.83 0.18
C THR A 4 -14.56 -8.35 0.16
N LEU A 5 -13.86 -8.22 1.29
CA LEU A 5 -12.51 -8.75 1.48
C LEU A 5 -12.59 -10.16 2.04
N ARG A 6 -11.99 -11.14 1.35
CA ARG A 6 -11.83 -12.50 1.88
C ARG A 6 -10.50 -12.56 2.65
N LEU A 7 -10.60 -12.97 3.91
CA LEU A 7 -9.46 -13.16 4.80
C LEU A 7 -9.35 -14.64 5.14
N THR A 8 -8.13 -15.12 5.28
CA THR A 8 -7.83 -16.38 5.95
C THR A 8 -8.19 -16.29 7.44
N ASP A 9 -8.31 -17.43 8.11
CA ASP A 9 -8.62 -17.46 9.55
C ASP A 9 -7.56 -16.75 10.40
N ASP A 10 -6.28 -16.87 10.00
CA ASP A 10 -5.17 -16.19 10.67
C ASP A 10 -5.24 -14.67 10.52
N GLU A 11 -5.48 -14.18 9.30
CA GLU A 11 -5.64 -12.75 9.04
C GLU A 11 -6.85 -12.19 9.79
N GLN A 12 -7.96 -12.95 9.85
CA GLN A 12 -9.14 -12.56 10.59
C GLN A 12 -8.86 -12.45 12.09
N ARG A 13 -8.16 -13.44 12.68
CA ARG A 13 -7.75 -13.42 14.09
C ARG A 13 -6.83 -12.23 14.40
N ALA A 14 -5.81 -12.02 13.57
CA ALA A 14 -4.86 -10.92 13.74
C ALA A 14 -5.55 -9.56 13.67
N LEU A 15 -6.44 -9.38 12.68
CA LEU A 15 -7.18 -8.14 12.50
C LEU A 15 -8.17 -7.87 13.65
N LYS A 16 -8.82 -8.92 14.18
CA LYS A 16 -9.72 -8.81 15.34
C LYS A 16 -8.95 -8.43 16.61
N ALA A 17 -7.81 -9.08 16.86
CA ALA A 17 -6.95 -8.76 17.99
C ALA A 17 -6.45 -7.31 17.93
N ARG A 18 -6.05 -6.85 16.73
CA ARG A 18 -5.62 -5.48 16.51
C ARG A 18 -6.75 -4.47 16.76
N ALA A 19 -7.95 -4.74 16.26
CA ALA A 19 -9.12 -3.89 16.47
C ALA A 19 -9.48 -3.77 17.96
N ALA A 20 -9.43 -4.89 18.69
CA ALA A 20 -9.67 -4.92 20.14
C ALA A 20 -8.62 -4.11 20.92
N ALA A 21 -7.33 -4.25 20.57
CA ALA A 21 -6.25 -3.48 21.19
C ALA A 21 -6.37 -1.97 20.97
N GLU A 22 -6.90 -1.56 19.81
CA GLU A 22 -7.13 -0.15 19.47
C GLU A 22 -8.51 0.39 19.90
N GLY A 23 -9.40 -0.46 20.43
CA GLY A 23 -10.76 -0.07 20.80
C GLY A 23 -11.63 0.36 19.62
N ILE A 24 -11.37 -0.16 18.42
CA ILE A 24 -12.07 0.19 17.18
C ILE A 24 -12.82 -1.00 16.60
N SER A 25 -13.71 -0.74 15.64
CA SER A 25 -14.36 -1.81 14.88
C SER A 25 -13.36 -2.52 13.96
N MET A 26 -13.60 -3.80 13.70
CA MET A 26 -12.80 -4.59 12.76
C MET A 26 -12.81 -3.99 11.33
N GLN A 27 -13.91 -3.36 10.94
CA GLN A 27 -14.03 -2.65 9.65
C GLN A 27 -13.14 -1.41 9.61
N GLU A 28 -13.05 -0.65 10.70
CA GLU A 28 -12.14 0.50 10.77
C GLU A 28 -10.68 0.06 10.78
N ALA A 29 -10.35 -1.04 11.47
CA ALA A 29 -9.02 -1.63 11.43
C ALA A 29 -8.63 -2.04 9.99
N ALA A 30 -9.55 -2.67 9.25
CA ALA A 30 -9.33 -3.01 7.84
C ALA A 30 -9.09 -1.78 6.98
N ARG A 31 -9.89 -0.72 7.14
CA ARG A 31 -9.72 0.55 6.40
C ARG A 31 -8.39 1.23 6.70
N ARG A 32 -7.94 1.20 7.96
CA ARG A 32 -6.62 1.70 8.37
C ARG A 32 -5.50 0.89 7.72
N ALA A 33 -5.57 -0.43 7.77
CA ALA A 33 -4.57 -1.32 7.14
C ALA A 33 -4.45 -1.05 5.63
N VAL A 34 -5.57 -0.89 4.92
CA VAL A 34 -5.55 -0.54 3.49
C VAL A 34 -4.90 0.83 3.25
N ARG A 35 -5.29 1.88 4.01
CA ARG A 35 -4.67 3.20 3.87
C ARG A 35 -3.17 3.17 4.14
N GLU A 36 -2.75 2.48 5.19
CA GLU A 36 -1.35 2.36 5.55
C GLU A 36 -0.56 1.58 4.50
N TYR A 37 -1.10 0.48 3.98
CA TYR A 37 -0.49 -0.27 2.89
C TYR A 37 -0.31 0.59 1.63
N VAL A 38 -1.35 1.34 1.24
CA VAL A 38 -1.30 2.25 0.10
C VAL A 38 -0.27 3.35 0.34
N GLN A 39 -0.28 4.02 1.51
CA GLN A 39 0.69 5.08 1.82
C GLN A 39 2.14 4.59 1.83
N ARG A 40 2.40 3.41 2.43
CA ARG A 40 3.72 2.77 2.43
C ARG A 40 4.19 2.39 1.02
N THR A 41 3.26 2.02 0.14
CA THR A 41 3.57 1.59 -1.23
C THR A 41 3.64 2.78 -2.21
N GLU A 42 2.84 3.82 -2.02
CA GLU A 42 2.87 5.05 -2.81
C GLU A 42 4.19 5.81 -2.68
N HIS A 43 4.86 5.77 -1.53
CA HIS A 43 6.20 6.36 -1.43
C HIS A 43 7.19 5.66 -2.37
N ARG A 44 7.12 4.32 -2.47
CA ARG A 44 7.93 3.54 -3.41
C ARG A 44 7.49 3.74 -4.87
N GLY A 45 6.18 3.82 -5.11
CA GLY A 45 5.62 4.10 -6.44
C GLY A 45 5.97 5.49 -6.97
N ARG A 46 6.01 6.52 -6.10
CA ARG A 46 6.45 7.88 -6.46
C ARG A 46 7.95 7.95 -6.74
N VAL A 47 8.78 7.21 -6.01
CA VAL A 47 10.23 7.12 -6.28
C VAL A 47 10.49 6.36 -7.59
N ALA A 48 9.77 5.27 -7.85
CA ALA A 48 9.87 4.52 -9.11
C ALA A 48 9.39 5.38 -10.31
N ALA A 49 8.24 6.03 -10.21
CA ALA A 49 7.71 6.90 -11.26
C ALA A 49 8.62 8.12 -11.54
N ALA A 50 9.25 8.71 -10.52
CA ALA A 50 10.23 9.77 -10.73
C ALA A 50 11.51 9.27 -11.41
N THR A 51 11.89 8.01 -11.17
CA THR A 51 13.04 7.37 -11.82
C THR A 51 12.75 7.05 -13.28
N ASP A 52 11.55 6.57 -13.59
CA ASP A 52 11.10 6.31 -14.96
C ASP A 52 11.07 7.60 -15.80
N VAL A 53 10.65 8.74 -15.23
CA VAL A 53 10.69 10.05 -15.93
C VAL A 53 12.11 10.52 -16.21
N VAL A 54 13.06 10.31 -15.30
CA VAL A 54 14.47 10.70 -15.51
C VAL A 54 15.16 9.81 -16.54
N LEU A 55 14.83 8.51 -16.56
CA LEU A 55 15.32 7.58 -17.57
C LEU A 55 14.72 7.87 -18.96
N ASP A 56 13.43 8.22 -19.04
CA ASP A 56 12.75 8.56 -20.30
C ASP A 56 13.26 9.89 -20.89
N VAL A 57 13.57 10.89 -20.04
CA VAL A 57 14.09 12.20 -20.48
C VAL A 57 15.59 12.17 -20.83
N HIS A 58 16.37 11.21 -20.30
CA HIS A 58 17.82 11.13 -20.53
C HIS A 58 18.31 9.86 -21.22
N ALA A 59 17.42 9.00 -21.72
CA ALA A 59 17.76 7.76 -22.42
C ALA A 59 18.79 8.01 -23.55
N ASP A 60 18.55 8.99 -24.41
CA ASP A 60 19.44 9.33 -25.53
C ASP A 60 20.80 9.91 -25.08
N ALA A 61 20.89 10.49 -23.88
CA ALA A 61 22.13 11.07 -23.36
C ALA A 61 23.02 10.02 -22.67
N ILE A 62 22.42 9.00 -22.08
CA ILE A 62 23.12 7.87 -21.42
C ILE A 62 23.58 6.84 -22.46
N GLU A 63 22.80 6.61 -23.53
CA GLU A 63 23.15 5.67 -24.60
C GLU A 63 24.33 6.14 -25.49
N ARG A 64 24.72 7.41 -25.37
CA ARG A 64 25.77 8.04 -26.18
C ARG A 64 27.11 8.24 -25.46
N LEU A 65 27.28 7.72 -24.25
CA LEU A 65 28.56 7.68 -23.52
C LEU A 65 29.25 6.32 -23.69
#